data_AF-Q38VK1-F1
#
_entry.id   AF-Q38VK1-F1
#
_cell.length_a   1.000
_cell.length_b   1.000
_cell.length_c   1.000
_cell.angle_alpha   90.00
_cell.angle_beta   90.00
_cell.angle_gamma   90.00
#
_symmetry.space_group_name_H-M   'P 1'
#
loop_
_entity.id
_entity.type
_entity.pdbx_description
1 polymer ?
#
loop_
_entity_poly.entity_id
_entity_poly.type
_entity_poly.pdbx_seq_one_letter_code
_entity_poly.pdbx_strand_id
1 'polypeptide(L)'
;MREIQEVPGKVTIKTAFRDYFKGYFDFMGRSTRAGYWWVMGIIILILYIPLFILLGQLLITKGHVAGINPWIYLGIFAIIAVGIFIPTLALSIRRYRDAGLNGRGAVTLWVLNGLASSYSQQSRGWAFISAVIGLALLITALLKTNQLETDSDNPLVTFFLRAKVKEN
;
A
#
# COMPACT_ATOMS: atom_id res chain seq x y z
N MET A 1 -19.43 6.00 -12.70
CA MET A 1 -18.10 5.87 -12.08
C MET A 1 -17.58 7.27 -11.85
N ARG A 2 -17.16 7.66 -10.63
CA ARG A 2 -16.80 9.06 -10.34
C ARG A 2 -15.27 9.20 -10.38
N GLU A 3 -14.75 9.86 -11.41
CA GLU A 3 -13.34 10.23 -11.48
C GLU A 3 -12.97 11.15 -10.31
N ILE A 4 -11.93 10.78 -9.58
CA ILE A 4 -11.27 11.68 -8.62
C ILE A 4 -10.41 12.62 -9.47
N GLN A 5 -10.97 13.78 -9.82
CA GLN A 5 -10.32 14.83 -10.62
C GLN A 5 -9.28 15.60 -9.77
N GLU A 6 -8.22 14.93 -9.35
CA GLU A 6 -7.11 15.63 -8.69
C GLU A 6 -6.11 16.11 -9.74
N VAL A 7 -6.02 17.44 -9.92
CA VAL A 7 -4.98 18.07 -10.72
C VAL A 7 -3.63 17.91 -10.00
N PRO A 8 -2.59 17.31 -10.63
CA PRO A 8 -1.30 17.13 -10.00
C PRO A 8 -0.73 18.48 -9.54
N GLY A 9 -0.52 18.63 -8.23
CA GLY A 9 0.03 19.85 -7.60
C GLY A 9 -0.91 20.59 -6.63
N LYS A 10 -2.21 20.26 -6.57
CA LYS A 10 -3.18 20.91 -5.64
C LYS A 10 -3.71 19.98 -4.53
N VAL A 11 -2.94 18.96 -4.17
CA VAL A 11 -3.41 17.93 -3.23
C VAL A 11 -2.96 18.28 -1.82
N THR A 12 -3.91 18.74 -1.02
CA THR A 12 -3.74 18.97 0.41
C THR A 12 -4.05 17.71 1.21
N ILE A 13 -3.40 17.58 2.38
CA ILE A 13 -3.59 16.47 3.33
C ILE A 13 -5.08 16.17 3.58
N LYS A 14 -5.88 17.21 3.85
CA LYS A 14 -7.30 17.09 4.14
C LYS A 14 -8.09 16.50 2.97
N THR A 15 -7.77 16.91 1.75
CA THR A 15 -8.44 16.42 0.53
C THR A 15 -8.07 14.96 0.28
N ALA A 16 -6.79 14.62 0.38
CA ALA A 16 -6.30 13.26 0.22
C ALA A 16 -6.94 12.29 1.23
N PHE A 17 -7.02 12.69 2.50
CA PHE A 17 -7.64 11.87 3.55
C PHE A 17 -9.15 11.74 3.35
N ARG A 18 -9.84 12.81 2.96
CA ARG A 18 -11.26 12.75 2.62
C ARG A 18 -11.52 11.78 1.46
N ASP A 19 -10.68 11.83 0.43
CA ASP A 19 -10.85 10.99 -0.76
C ASP A 19 -10.45 9.54 -0.51
N TYR A 20 -9.54 9.28 0.43
CA TYR A 20 -9.24 7.95 0.96
C TYR A 20 -10.48 7.28 1.55
N PHE A 21 -11.19 7.94 2.46
CA PHE A 21 -12.42 7.39 3.05
C PHE A 21 -13.60 7.37 2.08
N LYS A 22 -13.73 8.36 1.19
CA LYS A 22 -14.76 8.28 0.13
C LYS A 22 -14.53 7.09 -0.79
N GLY A 23 -13.28 6.80 -1.08
CA GLY A 23 -12.85 5.72 -1.93
C GLY A 23 -12.77 4.37 -1.23
N TYR A 24 -13.46 4.17 -0.11
CA TYR A 24 -13.24 3.00 0.76
C TYR A 24 -13.33 1.66 0.01
N PHE A 25 -14.34 1.48 -0.84
CA PHE A 25 -14.57 0.26 -1.64
C PHE A 25 -14.33 0.44 -3.15
N ASP A 26 -13.81 1.59 -3.58
CA ASP A 26 -13.63 1.86 -5.00
C ASP A 26 -12.24 1.39 -5.47
N PHE A 27 -12.15 0.31 -6.23
CA PHE A 27 -10.87 -0.15 -6.75
C PHE A 27 -10.52 0.46 -8.12
N MET A 28 -11.45 1.16 -8.76
CA MET A 28 -11.36 1.61 -10.15
C MET A 28 -11.08 3.11 -10.31
N GLY A 29 -11.26 3.89 -9.24
CA GLY A 29 -10.88 5.31 -9.21
C GLY A 29 -9.40 5.57 -9.49
N ARG A 30 -9.06 6.85 -9.70
CA ARG A 30 -7.67 7.33 -9.85
C ARG A 30 -7.17 7.92 -8.54
N SER A 31 -5.86 7.87 -8.34
CA SER A 31 -5.20 8.47 -7.18
C SER A 31 -4.00 9.29 -7.63
N THR A 32 -3.83 10.51 -7.08
CA THR A 32 -2.56 11.20 -7.31
C THR A 32 -1.45 10.59 -6.45
N ARG A 33 -0.22 10.70 -6.95
CA ARG A 33 0.98 10.33 -6.20
C ARG A 33 1.06 11.09 -4.87
N ALA A 34 0.81 12.39 -4.87
CA ALA A 34 0.84 13.21 -3.65
C ALA A 34 -0.23 12.76 -2.64
N GLY A 35 -1.46 12.51 -3.10
CA GLY A 35 -2.55 12.02 -2.22
C GLY A 35 -2.22 10.67 -1.60
N TYR A 36 -1.67 9.74 -2.38
CA TYR A 36 -1.20 8.44 -1.89
C TYR A 36 -0.17 8.60 -0.76
N TRP A 37 0.89 9.37 -0.99
CA TRP A 37 1.98 9.52 -0.01
C TRP A 37 1.54 10.31 1.23
N TRP A 38 0.62 11.27 1.11
CA TRP A 38 0.03 11.93 2.27
C TRP A 38 -0.73 10.95 3.17
N VAL A 39 -1.60 10.13 2.58
CA VAL A 39 -2.38 9.14 3.35
C VAL A 39 -1.46 8.10 3.97
N MET A 40 -0.52 7.54 3.19
CA MET A 40 0.43 6.56 3.71
C MET A 40 1.30 7.15 4.81
N GLY A 41 1.77 8.39 4.66
CA GLY A 41 2.53 9.09 5.69
C GLY A 41 1.76 9.26 6.99
N ILE A 42 0.47 9.60 6.92
CA ILE A 42 -0.40 9.70 8.10
C ILE A 42 -0.59 8.34 8.77
N ILE A 43 -0.84 7.28 8.00
CA ILE A 43 -0.96 5.93 8.54
C ILE A 43 0.35 5.50 9.21
N ILE A 44 1.50 5.80 8.61
CA ILE A 44 2.81 5.52 9.20
C ILE A 44 2.99 6.27 10.51
N LEU A 45 2.73 7.58 10.52
CA LEU A 45 2.96 8.43 11.68
C LEU A 45 2.03 8.11 12.86
N ILE A 46 0.74 7.88 12.60
CA ILE A 46 -0.28 7.73 13.63
C ILE A 46 -0.45 6.27 14.06
N LEU A 47 -0.25 5.31 13.15
CA LEU A 47 -0.49 3.90 13.43
C LEU A 47 0.82 3.12 13.61
N TYR A 48 1.67 3.10 12.58
CA TYR A 48 2.82 2.20 12.58
C TYR A 48 3.92 2.65 13.56
N ILE A 49 4.27 3.94 13.63
CA ILE A 49 5.31 4.42 14.55
C ILE A 49 4.95 4.12 16.02
N PRO A 50 3.76 4.51 16.53
CA PRO A 50 3.38 4.20 17.91
C PRO A 50 3.30 2.70 18.18
N LEU A 51 2.81 1.91 17.21
CA LEU A 51 2.77 0.45 17.33
C LEU A 51 4.18 -0.13 17.47
N PHE A 52 5.14 0.28 16.65
CA PHE A 52 6.52 -0.20 16.74
C PHE A 52 7.22 0.24 18.03
N ILE A 53 6.95 1.44 18.53
CA ILE A 53 7.45 1.89 19.84
C ILE A 53 6.91 0.98 20.95
N LEU A 54 5.61 0.71 20.97
CA LEU A 54 4.98 -0.18 21.95
C LEU A 54 5.57 -1.60 21.88
N LEU A 55 5.68 -2.17 20.68
CA LEU A 55 6.26 -3.50 20.48
C LEU A 55 7.74 -3.55 20.92
N GLY A 56 8.52 -2.52 20.61
CA GLY A 56 9.91 -2.39 21.04
C GLY A 56 10.04 -2.33 22.56
N GLN A 57 9.18 -1.55 23.23
CA GLN A 57 9.13 -1.50 24.69
C GLN A 57 8.78 -2.86 25.29
N LEU A 58 7.76 -3.54 24.75
CA LEU A 58 7.36 -4.88 25.20
C LEU A 58 8.50 -5.90 25.09
N LEU A 59 9.31 -5.82 24.04
CA LEU A 59 10.49 -6.67 23.88
C LEU A 59 11.54 -6.38 24.96
N ILE A 60 11.85 -5.10 25.21
CA ILE A 60 12.86 -4.68 26.19
C ILE A 60 12.44 -5.05 27.62
N THR A 61 11.17 -4.84 27.96
CA THR A 61 10.66 -5.03 29.32
C THR A 61 10.04 -6.41 29.56
N LYS A 62 10.23 -7.36 28.63
CA LYS A 62 9.69 -8.73 28.71
C LYS A 62 8.18 -8.74 28.98
N GLY A 63 7.44 -7.91 28.25
CA GLY A 63 5.98 -7.86 28.27
C GLY A 63 5.36 -6.92 29.32
N HIS A 64 6.16 -6.22 30.14
CA HIS A 64 5.64 -5.34 31.19
C HIS A 64 5.96 -3.88 30.93
N VAL A 65 4.96 -3.05 30.58
CA VAL A 65 5.14 -1.61 30.40
C VAL A 65 4.47 -0.89 31.57
N ALA A 66 5.26 -0.13 32.35
CA ALA A 66 4.76 0.52 33.55
C ALA A 66 3.62 1.51 33.24
N GLY A 67 2.53 1.42 34.01
CA GLY A 67 1.37 2.32 33.88
C GLY A 67 0.48 2.08 32.65
N ILE A 68 0.74 1.02 31.87
CA ILE A 68 0.05 0.75 30.61
C ILE A 68 -0.32 -0.74 30.56
N ASN A 69 -1.58 -1.06 30.21
CA ASN A 69 -1.95 -2.42 29.83
C ASN A 69 -1.76 -2.60 28.32
N PRO A 70 -0.66 -3.21 27.84
CA PRO A 70 -0.34 -3.29 26.42
C PRO A 70 -1.41 -4.01 25.59
N TRP A 71 -2.13 -4.95 26.18
CA TRP A 71 -3.18 -5.72 25.49
C TRP A 71 -4.35 -4.85 25.07
N ILE A 72 -4.70 -3.82 25.87
CA ILE A 72 -5.76 -2.87 25.50
C ILE A 72 -5.35 -2.08 24.26
N TYR A 73 -4.12 -1.57 24.24
CA TYR A 73 -3.59 -0.81 23.10
C TYR A 73 -3.47 -1.68 21.85
N LEU A 74 -2.96 -2.90 21.97
CA LEU A 74 -2.90 -3.86 20.86
C LEU A 74 -4.30 -4.18 20.31
N GLY A 75 -5.31 -4.32 21.18
CA GLY A 75 -6.70 -4.50 20.77
C GLY A 75 -7.24 -3.30 19.97
N ILE A 76 -6.97 -2.08 20.44
CA ILE A 76 -7.34 -0.85 19.71
C ILE A 76 -6.66 -0.79 18.34
N PHE A 77 -5.35 -1.08 18.29
CA PHE A 77 -4.60 -1.13 17.03
C PHE A 77 -5.17 -2.18 16.08
N ALA A 78 -5.56 -3.35 16.58
CA ALA A 78 -6.16 -4.41 15.75
C ALA A 78 -7.51 -3.96 15.14
N ILE A 79 -8.37 -3.31 15.92
CA ILE A 79 -9.65 -2.78 15.43
C ILE A 79 -9.44 -1.73 14.34
N ILE A 80 -8.53 -0.78 14.58
CA ILE A 80 -8.20 0.27 13.61
C ILE A 80 -7.61 -0.36 12.33
N ALA A 81 -6.69 -1.31 12.48
CA ALA A 81 -6.05 -2.00 11.37
C ALA A 81 -7.09 -2.69 10.46
N VAL A 82 -8.07 -3.38 11.03
CA VAL A 82 -9.19 -3.97 10.27
C VAL A 82 -10.00 -2.89 9.54
N GLY A 83 -10.32 -1.79 10.23
CA GLY A 83 -11.09 -0.68 9.65
C GLY A 83 -10.39 0.04 8.49
N ILE A 84 -9.06 0.12 8.48
CA ILE A 84 -8.29 0.76 7.42
C ILE A 84 -7.76 -0.22 6.37
N PHE A 85 -7.90 -1.52 6.58
CA PHE A 85 -7.32 -2.54 5.72
C PHE A 85 -7.83 -2.42 4.27
N ILE A 86 -9.16 -2.39 4.11
CA ILE A 86 -9.83 -2.29 2.81
C ILE A 86 -9.46 -0.99 2.07
N PRO A 87 -9.58 0.21 2.66
CA PRO A 87 -9.25 1.45 1.95
C PRO A 87 -7.75 1.56 1.63
N THR A 88 -6.86 1.04 2.49
CA THR A 88 -5.40 0.98 2.21
C THR A 88 -5.12 0.11 1.00
N LEU A 89 -5.79 -1.04 0.91
CA LEU A 89 -5.68 -1.97 -0.20
C LEU A 89 -6.23 -1.34 -1.49
N ALA A 90 -7.41 -0.70 -1.43
CA ALA A 90 -8.00 0.01 -2.55
C ALA A 90 -7.07 1.11 -3.08
N LEU A 91 -6.54 1.95 -2.19
CA LEU A 91 -5.62 3.02 -2.55
C LEU A 91 -4.31 2.48 -3.18
N SER A 92 -3.76 1.39 -2.64
CA SER A 92 -2.54 0.76 -3.16
C SER A 92 -2.73 0.19 -4.56
N ILE A 93 -3.84 -0.54 -4.79
CA ILE A 93 -4.16 -1.08 -6.12
C ILE A 93 -4.34 0.04 -7.15
N ARG A 94 -5.03 1.14 -6.78
CA ARG A 94 -5.15 2.31 -7.67
C ARG A 94 -3.79 2.86 -8.03
N ARG A 95 -2.90 3.05 -7.05
CA ARG A 95 -1.56 3.61 -7.28
C ARG A 95 -0.71 2.70 -8.17
N TYR A 96 -0.72 1.40 -7.92
CA TYR A 96 -0.01 0.42 -8.75
C TYR A 96 -0.52 0.43 -10.19
N ARG A 97 -1.85 0.47 -10.37
CA ARG A 97 -2.45 0.57 -11.70
C ARG A 97 -2.12 1.90 -12.38
N ASP A 98 -2.18 3.00 -11.64
CA ASP A 98 -1.84 4.33 -12.14
C ASP A 98 -0.34 4.44 -12.52
N ALA A 99 0.55 3.61 -11.96
CA ALA A 99 1.95 3.53 -12.37
C ALA A 99 2.18 2.78 -13.70
N GLY A 100 1.16 2.07 -14.20
CA GLY A 100 1.22 1.28 -15.44
C GLY A 100 1.08 -0.23 -15.24
N LEU A 101 0.83 -0.71 -14.01
CA LEU A 101 0.52 -2.13 -13.78
C LEU A 101 -0.90 -2.46 -14.23
N ASN A 102 -1.10 -3.67 -14.75
CA ASN A 102 -2.44 -4.20 -14.93
C ASN A 102 -3.08 -4.51 -13.58
N GLY A 103 -4.39 -4.25 -13.46
CA GLY A 103 -5.09 -4.39 -12.17
C GLY A 103 -4.97 -5.79 -11.57
N ARG A 104 -4.95 -6.84 -12.41
CA ARG A 104 -4.74 -8.23 -11.99
C ARG A 104 -3.30 -8.46 -11.50
N GLY A 105 -2.30 -8.01 -12.25
CA GLY A 105 -0.89 -8.10 -11.87
C GLY A 105 -0.58 -7.37 -10.56
N ALA A 106 -1.15 -6.18 -10.36
CA ALA A 106 -1.03 -5.43 -9.11
C ALA A 106 -1.58 -6.20 -7.90
N VAL A 107 -2.77 -6.80 -8.04
CA VAL A 107 -3.37 -7.64 -6.99
C VAL A 107 -2.51 -8.87 -6.72
N THR A 108 -2.03 -9.56 -7.76
CA THR A 108 -1.19 -10.74 -7.62
C THR A 108 0.11 -10.41 -6.87
N LEU A 109 0.81 -9.34 -7.24
CA LEU A 109 2.04 -8.93 -6.56
C LEU A 109 1.80 -8.57 -5.08
N TRP A 110 0.70 -7.88 -4.79
CA TRP A 110 0.33 -7.53 -3.42
C TRP A 110 0.03 -8.77 -2.56
N VAL A 111 -0.77 -9.71 -3.08
CA VAL A 111 -1.09 -10.97 -2.38
C VAL A 111 0.17 -11.82 -2.18
N LEU A 112 1.01 -11.93 -3.22
CA LEU A 112 2.27 -12.67 -3.13
C LEU A 112 3.21 -12.08 -2.08
N ASN A 113 3.29 -10.74 -2.00
CA ASN A 113 4.07 -10.07 -0.96
C ASN A 113 3.55 -10.37 0.46
N GLY A 114 2.23 -10.30 0.67
CA GLY A 114 1.63 -10.60 1.97
C GLY A 114 1.84 -12.05 2.41
N LEU A 115 1.68 -12.99 1.47
CA LEU A 115 1.95 -14.41 1.72
C LEU A 115 3.43 -14.65 2.01
N ALA A 116 4.34 -14.16 1.17
CA ALA A 116 5.78 -14.32 1.37
C ALA A 116 6.24 -13.72 2.71
N SER A 117 5.66 -12.59 3.11
CA SER A 117 5.94 -11.95 4.41
C SER A 117 5.50 -12.83 5.58
N SER A 118 4.39 -13.55 5.45
CA SER A 118 3.89 -14.46 6.49
C SER A 118 4.82 -15.66 6.73
N TYR A 119 5.53 -16.10 5.68
CA TYR A 119 6.51 -17.19 5.75
C TYR A 119 7.96 -16.73 5.96
N SER A 120 8.21 -15.42 6.06
CA SER A 120 9.56 -14.85 6.19
C SER A 120 10.31 -15.33 7.45
N GLN A 121 9.58 -15.66 8.52
CA GLN A 121 10.16 -16.17 9.76
C GLN A 121 10.60 -17.63 9.67
N GLN A 122 10.10 -18.40 8.69
CA GLN A 122 10.45 -19.81 8.53
C GLN A 122 11.72 -20.00 7.69
N SER A 123 11.94 -19.17 6.68
CA SER A 123 13.16 -19.26 5.87
C SER A 123 13.66 -17.88 5.44
N ARG A 124 14.98 -17.72 5.43
CA ARG A 124 15.63 -16.53 4.89
C ARG A 124 15.24 -16.30 3.42
N GLY A 125 15.02 -17.37 2.65
CA GLY A 125 14.58 -17.28 1.26
C GLY A 125 13.24 -16.55 1.11
N TRP A 126 12.26 -16.85 1.94
CA TRP A 126 10.97 -16.14 1.95
C TRP A 126 11.13 -14.66 2.30
N ALA A 127 12.02 -14.35 3.26
CA ALA A 127 12.34 -12.97 3.60
C ALA A 127 12.96 -12.21 2.41
N PHE A 128 13.89 -12.83 1.67
CA PHE A 128 14.48 -12.23 0.47
C PHE A 128 13.43 -12.01 -0.64
N ILE A 129 12.59 -12.99 -0.93
CA ILE A 129 11.52 -12.87 -1.94
C ILE A 129 10.56 -11.75 -1.57
N SER A 130 10.11 -11.70 -0.31
CA SER A 130 9.24 -10.64 0.17
C SER A 130 9.90 -9.27 0.04
N ALA A 131 11.18 -9.14 0.42
CA ALA A 131 11.91 -7.88 0.30
C ALA A 131 12.02 -7.41 -1.15
N VAL A 132 12.31 -8.31 -2.10
CA VAL A 132 12.40 -7.98 -3.53
C VAL A 132 11.04 -7.51 -4.07
N ILE A 133 9.97 -8.25 -3.79
CA ILE A 133 8.61 -7.87 -4.24
C ILE A 133 8.18 -6.55 -3.57
N GLY A 134 8.47 -6.39 -2.28
CA GLY A 134 8.16 -5.19 -1.52
C GLY A 134 8.87 -3.96 -2.07
N LEU A 135 10.15 -4.09 -2.45
CA LEU A 135 10.90 -3.05 -3.13
C LEU A 135 10.31 -2.71 -4.50
N ALA A 136 9.92 -3.72 -5.29
CA ALA A 136 9.27 -3.47 -6.58
C ALA A 136 7.95 -2.70 -6.40
N LEU A 137 7.11 -3.09 -5.44
CA LEU A 137 5.87 -2.39 -5.10
C LEU A 137 6.15 -0.96 -4.61
N LEU A 138 7.17 -0.76 -3.78
CA LEU A 138 7.58 0.56 -3.32
C LEU A 138 8.03 1.45 -4.49
N ILE A 139 8.84 0.92 -5.40
CA ILE A 139 9.28 1.62 -6.61
C ILE A 139 8.06 1.99 -7.45
N THR A 140 7.10 1.08 -7.65
CA THR A 140 5.87 1.40 -8.41
C THR A 140 5.03 2.48 -7.74
N ALA A 141 4.96 2.51 -6.40
CA ALA A 141 4.29 3.57 -5.65
C ALA A 141 5.01 4.93 -5.78
N LEU A 142 6.34 4.91 -5.91
CA LEU A 142 7.16 6.10 -6.14
C LEU A 142 7.17 6.56 -7.61
N LEU A 143 6.91 5.67 -8.55
CA LEU A 143 7.03 5.97 -9.97
C LEU A 143 6.02 7.05 -10.40
N LYS A 144 6.34 7.78 -11.47
CA LYS A 144 5.38 8.69 -12.12
C LYS A 144 4.31 7.86 -12.85
N THR A 145 3.11 8.42 -12.98
CA THR A 145 1.98 7.79 -13.67
C THR A 145 2.37 7.36 -15.09
N ASN A 146 1.93 6.16 -15.51
CA ASN A 146 2.14 5.57 -16.85
C ASN A 146 3.60 5.37 -17.29
N GLN A 147 4.53 5.11 -16.38
CA GLN A 147 5.94 4.88 -16.74
C GLN A 147 6.27 3.39 -16.96
N LEU A 148 5.42 2.46 -16.50
CA LEU A 148 5.63 1.01 -16.69
C LEU A 148 4.86 0.45 -17.89
N GLU A 149 4.45 1.30 -18.83
CA GLU A 149 3.78 0.81 -20.04
C GLU A 149 4.78 0.09 -20.95
N THR A 150 4.37 -1.06 -21.45
CA THR A 150 5.19 -1.87 -22.37
C THR A 150 4.63 -1.78 -23.79
N ASP A 151 5.52 -1.85 -24.79
CA ASP A 151 5.19 -2.07 -26.22
C ASP A 151 5.43 -3.54 -26.62
N SER A 152 5.76 -4.40 -25.64
CA SER A 152 6.00 -5.82 -25.89
C SER A 152 4.69 -6.61 -25.97
N ASP A 153 4.55 -7.49 -26.97
CA ASP A 153 3.40 -8.39 -27.12
C ASP A 153 3.51 -9.70 -26.31
N ASN A 154 4.46 -9.76 -25.37
CA ASN A 154 4.71 -10.97 -24.58
C ASN A 154 3.59 -11.20 -23.54
N PRO A 155 2.93 -12.38 -23.50
CA PRO A 155 1.78 -12.63 -22.61
C PRO A 155 2.06 -12.40 -21.13
N LEU A 156 3.27 -12.74 -20.67
CA LEU A 156 3.70 -12.51 -19.28
C LEU A 156 3.87 -11.03 -18.97
N VAL A 157 4.41 -10.26 -19.91
CA VAL A 157 4.62 -8.82 -19.70
C VAL A 157 3.28 -8.10 -19.76
N THR A 158 2.40 -8.47 -20.69
CA THR A 158 1.03 -7.94 -20.78
C THR A 158 0.14 -8.38 -19.61
N PHE A 159 0.49 -9.45 -18.89
CA PHE A 159 -0.21 -9.83 -17.66
C PHE A 159 0.08 -8.84 -16.51
N PHE A 160 1.33 -8.40 -16.37
CA PHE A 160 1.75 -7.50 -15.29
C PHE A 160 1.69 -6.02 -15.66
N LEU A 161 2.09 -5.66 -16.87
CA LEU A 161 2.17 -4.29 -17.37
C LEU A 161 1.02 -4.00 -18.34
N ARG A 162 0.57 -2.74 -18.34
CA ARG A 162 -0.41 -2.25 -19.31
C ARG A 162 0.28 -2.02 -20.65
N ALA A 163 -0.37 -2.46 -21.73
CA ALA A 163 0.08 -2.16 -23.09
C ALA A 163 -0.08 -0.65 -23.37
N LYS A 164 0.94 -0.04 -23.97
CA LYS A 164 0.88 1.36 -24.41
C LYS A 164 -0.16 1.49 -25.52
N VAL A 165 -1.13 2.38 -25.35
CA VAL A 165 -2.10 2.67 -26.41
C VAL A 165 -1.35 3.40 -27.52
N LYS A 166 -1.23 2.77 -28.70
CA LYS A 166 -0.70 3.43 -29.90
C LYS A 166 -1.75 4.45 -30.35
N GLU A 167 -1.46 5.74 -30.18
CA GLU A 167 -2.22 6.80 -30.84
C GLU A 167 -2.01 6.64 -32.35
N ASN A 168 -3.10 6.34 -33.07
CA ASN A 168 -3.17 6.40 -34.53
C ASN A 168 -3.51 7.82 -34.96
#